data_AF-A0A5N3VDT9-F1
#
_entry.id   AF-A0A5N3VDT9-F1
#
_cell.length_a   1.000
_cell.length_b   1.000
_cell.length_c   1.000
_cell.angle_alpha   90.00
_cell.angle_beta   90.00
_cell.angle_gamma   90.00
#
_symmetry.space_group_name_H-M   'P 1'
#
loop_
_entity.id
_entity.type
_entity.pdbx_description
1 polymer ?
#
loop_
_entity_poly.entity_id
_entity_poly.type
_entity_poly.pdbx_seq_one_letter_code
_entity_poly.pdbx_strand_id
1 'polypeptide(L)'
;NPSNLKLMELEDKVILKCNSSITVLQGTAGQEMSSNKSLDLGKRIQDPRGMYQCGNENAKSTLQIYFRMCQNCVELDSATLAGIVITDIIATVLLALGVYCFAGHETGRFSRAADTQALMGNDQLYQPLRERSDAQYSRLGDKWARNK
;
A
#
# COMPACT_ATOMS: atom_id res chain seq x y z
N ASN A 1 56.72 14.02 -0.12
CA ASN A 1 55.51 13.34 0.39
C ASN A 1 54.63 12.94 -0.77
N PRO A 2 54.25 11.66 -0.89
CA PRO A 2 53.31 11.24 -1.95
C PRO A 2 51.96 11.94 -1.76
N SER A 3 51.38 12.38 -2.87
CA SER A 3 50.07 13.02 -2.92
C SER A 3 48.99 11.99 -2.60
N ASN A 4 48.49 11.98 -1.36
CA ASN A 4 47.44 11.06 -0.94
C ASN A 4 46.08 11.76 -1.04
N LEU A 5 45.25 11.27 -1.96
CA LEU A 5 43.88 11.74 -2.14
C LEU A 5 42.95 10.86 -1.32
N LYS A 6 42.20 11.46 -0.38
CA LYS A 6 41.25 10.75 0.48
C LYS A 6 39.84 11.26 0.24
N LEU A 7 38.89 10.32 0.21
CA LEU A 7 37.46 10.61 0.28
C LEU A 7 37.03 10.60 1.75
N MET A 8 36.33 11.64 2.18
CA MET A 8 35.80 11.78 3.52
C MET A 8 34.30 12.05 3.43
N GLU A 9 33.51 11.21 4.09
CA GLU A 9 32.07 11.42 4.26
C GLU A 9 31.87 12.13 5.60
N LEU A 10 31.38 13.37 5.57
CA LEU A 10 31.04 14.12 6.77
C LEU A 10 29.56 14.43 6.73
N GLU A 11 28.81 13.82 7.65
CA GLU A 11 27.35 13.82 7.65
C GLU A 11 26.82 13.26 6.32
N ASP A 12 26.12 14.08 5.52
CA ASP A 12 25.62 13.74 4.19
C ASP A 12 26.48 14.32 3.06
N LYS A 13 27.63 14.93 3.37
CA LYS A 13 28.50 15.57 2.36
C LYS A 13 29.67 14.69 1.96
N VAL A 14 30.05 14.78 0.69
CA VAL A 14 31.22 14.11 0.13
C VAL A 14 32.33 15.13 -0.02
N ILE A 15 33.40 14.98 0.76
CA ILE A 15 34.53 15.90 0.77
C ILE A 15 35.79 15.16 0.33
N LEU A 16 36.51 15.74 -0.62
CA LEU A 16 37.83 15.28 -1.02
C LEU A 16 38.91 16.04 -0.27
N LYS A 17 39.92 15.33 0.22
CA LYS A 17 41.08 15.91 0.90
C LYS A 17 42.38 15.49 0.23
N CYS A 18 43.22 16.47 -0.06
CA CYS A 18 44.53 16.32 -0.67
C CYS A 18 45.56 17.19 0.07
N ASN A 19 46.80 16.73 0.15
CA ASN A 19 47.89 17.54 0.72
C ASN A 19 48.40 18.62 -0.27
N SER A 20 48.15 18.42 -1.56
CA SER A 20 48.50 19.30 -2.68
C SER A 20 47.23 19.95 -3.26
N SER A 21 47.33 20.61 -4.42
CA SER A 21 46.15 21.10 -5.15
C SER A 21 45.33 19.95 -5.76
N ILE A 22 44.02 20.14 -5.77
CA ILE A 22 43.06 19.28 -6.45
C ILE A 22 42.70 19.91 -7.79
N THR A 23 42.71 19.12 -8.86
CA THR A 23 42.21 19.51 -10.19
C THR A 23 41.06 18.61 -10.60
N VAL A 24 39.98 19.22 -11.06
CA VAL A 24 38.82 18.50 -11.60
C VAL A 24 39.11 18.21 -13.07
N LEU A 25 39.18 16.93 -13.43
CA LEU A 25 39.33 16.52 -14.83
C LEU A 25 37.98 16.51 -15.53
N GLN A 26 36.98 15.91 -14.88
CA GLN A 26 35.63 15.76 -15.44
C GLN A 26 34.61 15.46 -14.33
N GLY A 27 33.39 15.95 -14.46
CA GLY A 27 32.28 15.62 -13.55
C GLY A 27 31.77 16.81 -12.73
N THR A 28 31.26 16.53 -11.53
CA THR A 28 30.64 17.52 -10.64
C THR A 28 31.66 18.58 -10.21
N ALA A 29 31.35 19.85 -10.47
CA ALA A 29 32.13 20.96 -9.94
C ALA A 29 31.86 21.10 -8.44
N GLY A 30 32.91 20.93 -7.62
CA GLY A 30 32.83 21.10 -6.17
C GLY A 30 33.11 22.53 -5.72
N GLN A 31 32.83 22.82 -4.46
CA GLN A 31 33.19 24.07 -3.79
C GLN A 31 34.49 23.90 -3.01
N GLU A 32 35.45 24.79 -3.25
CA GLU A 32 36.72 24.83 -2.51
C GLU A 32 36.49 25.34 -1.08
N MET A 33 36.86 24.54 -0.07
CA MET A 33 36.54 24.83 1.33
C MET A 33 37.76 25.24 2.17
N SER A 34 38.98 24.93 1.73
CA SER A 34 40.20 25.29 2.46
C SER A 34 41.41 25.31 1.54
N SER A 35 41.81 26.51 1.09
CA SER A 35 43.07 26.80 0.38
C SER A 35 43.55 25.67 -0.56
N ASN A 36 42.67 25.23 -1.47
CA ASN A 36 42.88 24.20 -2.51
C ASN A 36 43.22 22.78 -2.02
N LYS A 37 43.09 22.49 -0.73
CA LYS A 37 43.38 21.18 -0.12
C LYS A 37 42.13 20.33 0.10
N SER A 38 40.95 20.95 0.06
CA SER A 38 39.69 20.28 0.31
C SER A 38 38.58 20.77 -0.61
N LEU A 39 37.96 19.82 -1.32
CA LEU A 39 36.90 20.08 -2.29
C LEU A 39 35.59 19.41 -1.81
N ASP A 40 34.58 20.22 -1.54
CA ASP A 40 33.22 19.76 -1.19
C ASP A 40 32.45 19.45 -2.48
N LEU A 41 32.08 18.19 -2.71
CA LEU A 41 31.28 17.75 -3.86
C LEU A 41 29.78 17.86 -3.62
N GLY A 42 29.37 18.40 -2.47
CA GLY A 42 27.98 18.55 -2.08
C GLY A 42 27.45 17.29 -1.39
N LYS A 43 26.12 17.17 -1.40
CA LYS A 43 25.44 16.07 -0.70
C LYS A 43 25.57 14.77 -1.48
N ARG A 44 25.72 13.67 -0.77
CA ARG A 44 25.78 12.30 -1.30
C ARG A 44 24.57 11.93 -2.16
N ILE A 45 23.39 12.47 -1.82
CA ILE A 45 22.12 12.29 -2.55
C ILE A 45 22.06 12.98 -3.91
N GLN A 46 23.00 13.90 -4.21
CA GLN A 46 23.08 14.56 -5.52
C GLN A 46 23.88 13.73 -6.54
N ASP A 47 24.27 12.50 -6.17
CA ASP A 47 25.08 11.61 -7.00
C ASP A 47 26.32 12.29 -7.58
N PRO A 48 27.23 12.82 -6.73
CA PRO A 48 28.46 13.42 -7.23
C PRO A 48 29.29 12.36 -7.97
N ARG A 49 29.67 12.69 -9.22
CA ARG A 49 30.41 11.78 -10.12
C ARG A 49 31.51 12.57 -10.79
N GLY A 50 32.67 11.94 -10.96
CA GLY A 50 33.77 12.61 -11.65
C GLY A 50 35.14 11.99 -11.44
N MET A 51 36.11 12.55 -12.14
CA MET A 51 37.53 12.24 -12.07
C MET A 51 38.27 13.42 -11.47
N TYR A 52 38.94 13.16 -10.36
CA TYR A 52 39.68 14.17 -9.61
C TYR A 52 41.13 13.78 -9.54
N GLN A 53 42.01 14.76 -9.68
CA GLN A 53 43.45 14.56 -9.62
C GLN A 53 44.03 15.40 -8.49
N CYS A 54 44.96 14.82 -7.75
CA CYS A 54 45.62 15.40 -6.60
C CYS A 54 47.12 15.20 -6.74
N GLY A 55 47.87 16.29 -6.70
CA GLY A 55 49.33 16.24 -6.72
C GLY A 55 49.96 17.13 -7.78
N ASN A 56 51.28 17.26 -7.64
CA ASN A 56 52.10 18.08 -8.53
C ASN A 56 52.62 17.24 -9.70
N GLU A 57 53.29 17.87 -10.67
CA GLU A 57 53.69 17.22 -11.94
C GLU A 57 54.41 15.88 -11.78
N ASN A 58 55.17 15.69 -10.69
CA ASN A 58 56.01 14.53 -10.45
C ASN A 58 55.33 13.39 -9.65
N ALA A 59 54.18 13.65 -9.03
CA ALA A 59 53.45 12.66 -8.22
C ALA A 59 51.95 12.95 -8.29
N LYS A 60 51.28 12.40 -9.30
CA LYS A 60 49.86 12.59 -9.56
C LYS A 60 49.07 11.38 -9.08
N SER A 61 48.05 11.61 -8.28
CA SER A 61 47.08 10.61 -7.85
C SER A 61 45.71 10.96 -8.41
N THR A 62 45.12 10.07 -9.19
CA THR A 62 43.78 10.24 -9.75
C THR A 62 42.78 9.37 -8.99
N LEU A 63 41.58 9.90 -8.72
CA LEU A 63 40.47 9.19 -8.10
C LEU A 63 39.21 9.36 -8.94
N GLN A 64 38.60 8.24 -9.29
CA GLN A 64 37.26 8.20 -9.89
C GLN A 64 36.23 8.04 -8.79
N ILE A 65 35.24 8.92 -8.78
CA ILE A 65 34.13 8.88 -7.84
C ILE A 65 32.86 8.60 -8.62
N TYR A 66 32.10 7.62 -8.15
CA TYR A 66 30.82 7.25 -8.72
C TYR A 66 29.80 6.96 -7.61
N PHE A 67 29.06 8.00 -7.21
CA PHE A 67 27.92 7.82 -6.31
C PHE A 67 26.64 7.50 -7.11
N ARG A 68 25.88 6.53 -6.61
CA ARG A 68 24.54 6.17 -7.07
C ARG A 68 23.65 5.96 -5.85
N MET A 69 23.10 7.04 -5.35
CA MET A 69 22.03 7.06 -4.37
C MET A 69 20.69 7.00 -5.11
N CYS A 70 19.81 6.10 -4.70
CA CYS A 70 18.43 6.19 -5.18
C CYS A 70 17.67 7.18 -4.29
N GLN A 71 16.98 8.15 -4.90
CA GLN A 71 16.09 9.06 -4.17
C GLN A 71 14.88 8.35 -3.53
N ASN A 72 14.58 7.11 -3.95
CA ASN A 72 13.40 6.36 -3.51
C ASN A 72 13.69 4.88 -3.21
N CYS A 73 14.94 4.51 -2.91
CA CYS A 73 15.26 3.16 -2.45
C CYS A 73 14.86 3.04 -0.98
N VAL A 74 13.94 2.13 -0.68
CA VAL A 74 13.63 1.71 0.69
C VAL A 74 14.46 0.46 0.95
N GLU A 75 15.25 0.46 2.02
CA GLU A 75 15.83 -0.79 2.51
C GLU A 75 14.71 -1.60 3.16
N LEU A 76 14.30 -2.68 2.51
CA LEU A 76 13.36 -3.63 3.09
C LEU A 76 14.13 -4.64 3.94
N ASP A 77 14.08 -4.46 5.26
CA ASP A 77 14.48 -5.51 6.17
C ASP A 77 13.43 -6.63 6.20
N SER A 78 13.90 -7.84 6.50
CA SER A 78 13.10 -9.05 6.66
C SER A 78 11.94 -8.84 7.63
N ALA A 79 12.19 -8.11 8.73
CA ALA A 79 11.16 -7.81 9.72
C ALA A 79 10.09 -6.84 9.18
N THR A 80 10.48 -5.82 8.42
CA THR A 80 9.54 -4.89 7.78
C THR A 80 8.67 -5.60 6.75
N LEU A 81 9.26 -6.46 5.91
CA LEU A 81 8.53 -7.25 4.93
C LEU A 81 7.53 -8.18 5.62
N ALA A 82 7.97 -8.90 6.66
CA ALA A 82 7.09 -9.76 7.43
C ALA A 82 5.95 -8.98 8.11
N GLY A 83 6.26 -7.79 8.65
CA GLY A 83 5.27 -6.89 9.23
C GLY A 83 4.19 -6.50 8.23
N ILE A 84 4.58 -6.08 7.02
CA ILE A 84 3.66 -5.72 5.94
C ILE A 84 2.72 -6.90 5.63
N VAL A 85 3.27 -8.09 5.42
CA VAL A 85 2.48 -9.30 5.10
C VAL A 85 1.52 -9.65 6.23
N ILE A 86 1.96 -9.63 7.49
CA ILE A 86 1.12 -9.96 8.65
C ILE A 86 -0.02 -8.95 8.78
N THR A 87 0.28 -7.65 8.65
CA THR A 87 -0.75 -6.59 8.73
C THR A 87 -1.79 -6.69 7.62
N ASP A 88 -1.38 -7.06 6.40
CA ASP A 88 -2.28 -7.25 5.26
C ASP A 88 -3.24 -8.43 5.48
N ILE A 89 -2.73 -9.54 6.02
CA ILE A 89 -3.56 -10.69 6.40
C ILE A 89 -4.59 -10.29 7.46
N ILE A 90 -4.18 -9.59 8.52
CA ILE A 90 -5.08 -9.16 9.59
C ILE A 90 -6.15 -8.21 9.04
N ALA A 91 -5.76 -7.23 8.23
CA ALA A 91 -6.70 -6.29 7.61
C ALA A 91 -7.73 -7.02 6.74
N THR A 92 -7.28 -7.98 5.92
CA THR A 92 -8.14 -8.78 5.06
C THR A 92 -9.13 -9.62 5.88
N VAL A 93 -8.68 -10.25 6.98
CA VAL A 93 -9.55 -11.02 7.87
C VAL A 93 -10.61 -10.13 8.53
N LEU A 94 -10.22 -8.95 9.01
CA LEU A 94 -11.16 -8.00 9.61
C LEU A 94 -12.21 -7.51 8.61
N LEU A 95 -11.79 -7.21 7.37
CA LEU A 95 -12.72 -6.85 6.30
C LEU A 95 -13.67 -8.01 5.97
N ALA A 96 -13.15 -9.24 5.87
CA ALA A 96 -13.96 -10.43 5.61
C ALA A 96 -15.01 -10.67 6.72
N LEU A 97 -14.60 -10.57 7.99
CA LEU A 97 -15.52 -10.66 9.14
C LEU A 97 -16.54 -9.54 9.14
N GLY A 98 -16.14 -8.30 8.81
CA GLY A 98 -17.05 -7.16 8.68
C GLY A 98 -18.15 -7.43 7.65
N VAL A 99 -17.77 -7.88 6.45
CA VAL A 99 -18.73 -8.24 5.39
C VAL A 99 -19.61 -9.42 5.81
N TYR A 100 -19.02 -10.45 6.41
CA TYR A 100 -19.76 -11.62 6.87
C TYR A 100 -20.81 -11.27 7.94
N CYS A 101 -20.43 -10.46 8.92
CA CYS A 101 -21.34 -9.99 9.97
C CYS A 101 -22.42 -9.05 9.41
N PHE A 102 -22.06 -8.19 8.45
CA PHE A 102 -23.01 -7.28 7.80
C PHE A 102 -24.08 -8.05 7.01
N ALA A 103 -23.66 -9.01 6.15
CA ALA A 103 -24.59 -9.87 5.42
C ALA A 103 -25.38 -10.83 6.33
N GLY A 104 -24.77 -11.29 7.43
CA GLY A 104 -25.41 -12.15 8.43
C GLY A 104 -26.49 -11.43 9.27
N HIS A 105 -26.37 -10.13 9.49
CA HIS A 105 -27.36 -9.38 10.28
C HIS A 105 -28.73 -9.33 9.59
N GLU A 106 -28.77 -9.31 8.24
CA GLU A 106 -30.03 -9.29 7.48
C GLU A 106 -30.70 -10.67 7.40
N THR A 107 -29.96 -11.75 7.70
CA THR A 107 -30.47 -13.13 7.67
C THR A 107 -30.75 -13.73 9.07
N GLY A 108 -30.50 -12.97 10.15
CA GLY A 108 -30.36 -13.52 11.51
C GLY A 108 -31.27 -12.96 12.61
N ARG A 109 -32.31 -12.19 12.30
CA ARG A 109 -33.33 -11.78 13.30
C ARG A 109 -34.64 -12.56 13.17
N PHE A 110 -34.58 -13.88 13.29
CA PHE A 110 -35.67 -14.63 13.91
C PHE A 110 -35.36 -14.77 15.41
N SER A 111 -35.54 -13.67 16.15
CA SER A 111 -35.66 -13.74 17.60
C SER A 111 -36.96 -14.48 17.92
N ARG A 112 -36.89 -15.81 17.97
CA ARG A 112 -37.99 -16.72 18.33
C ARG A 112 -38.48 -16.51 19.78
N ALA A 113 -37.92 -15.57 20.53
CA ALA A 113 -38.25 -15.33 21.93
C ALA A 113 -39.20 -14.13 22.17
N ALA A 114 -39.54 -13.32 21.16
CA ALA A 114 -40.44 -12.17 21.34
C ALA A 114 -41.86 -12.41 20.80
N ASP A 115 -42.04 -13.36 19.89
CA ASP A 115 -43.29 -13.49 19.10
C ASP A 115 -44.37 -14.37 19.75
N THR A 116 -44.08 -15.05 20.86
CA THR A 116 -45.11 -15.85 21.57
C THR A 116 -45.86 -15.09 22.65
N GLN A 117 -45.34 -13.95 23.13
CA GLN A 117 -45.98 -13.17 24.20
C GLN A 117 -46.78 -11.95 23.73
N ALA A 118 -46.63 -11.51 22.47
CA ALA A 118 -47.38 -10.37 21.95
C ALA A 118 -48.64 -10.74 21.14
N LEU A 119 -48.87 -12.02 20.82
CA LEU A 119 -50.06 -12.48 20.10
C LEU A 119 -51.16 -13.08 20.98
N MET A 120 -50.93 -13.23 22.29
CA MET A 120 -51.97 -13.56 23.27
C MET A 120 -52.67 -12.28 23.74
N GLY A 121 -53.40 -11.62 22.84
CA GLY A 121 -54.06 -10.35 23.19
C GLY A 121 -55.16 -9.85 22.27
N ASN A 122 -55.52 -10.56 21.20
CA ASN A 122 -56.66 -10.14 20.38
C ASN A 122 -57.28 -11.27 19.54
N ASP A 123 -57.87 -12.28 20.20
CA ASP A 123 -58.53 -13.44 19.59
C ASP A 123 -59.90 -13.16 18.93
N GLN A 124 -60.25 -11.92 18.55
CA GLN A 124 -61.57 -11.63 17.94
C GLN A 124 -61.59 -10.68 16.72
N LEU A 125 -60.48 -10.56 15.97
CA LEU A 125 -60.48 -9.70 14.78
C LEU A 125 -59.95 -10.35 13.49
N TYR A 126 -60.27 -11.63 13.27
CA TYR A 126 -60.29 -12.17 11.90
C TYR A 126 -61.57 -12.96 11.68
N GLN A 127 -62.35 -12.50 10.72
CA GLN A 127 -63.55 -13.16 10.25
C GLN A 127 -63.13 -14.50 9.59
N PRO A 128 -63.75 -15.65 9.95
CA PRO A 128 -63.42 -16.92 9.31
C PRO A 128 -63.72 -16.84 7.82
N LEU A 129 -62.77 -17.28 6.99
CA LEU A 129 -62.97 -17.43 5.54
C LEU A 129 -64.13 -18.38 5.31
N ARG A 130 -65.26 -17.83 4.90
CA ARG A 130 -66.44 -18.58 4.48
C ARG A 130 -66.04 -19.42 3.26
N GLU A 131 -66.32 -20.71 3.35
CA GLU A 131 -66.15 -21.71 2.30
C GLU A 131 -66.69 -21.17 0.97
N ARG A 132 -65.78 -20.95 0.03
CA ARG A 132 -66.08 -20.34 -1.28
C ARG A 132 -66.73 -21.44 -2.13
N SER A 133 -68.01 -21.29 -2.41
CA SER A 133 -68.79 -22.23 -3.23
C SER A 133 -68.25 -22.31 -4.67
N ASP A 134 -67.83 -23.50 -5.09
CA ASP A 134 -67.39 -23.88 -6.44
C ASP A 134 -68.54 -23.90 -7.48
N ALA A 135 -69.25 -22.78 -7.62
CA ALA A 135 -70.48 -22.74 -8.42
C ALA A 135 -70.46 -21.77 -9.62
N GLN A 136 -69.31 -21.18 -9.97
CA GLN A 136 -69.24 -20.26 -11.13
C GLN A 136 -68.52 -20.77 -12.38
N TYR A 137 -67.97 -22.00 -12.37
CA TYR A 137 -67.53 -22.69 -13.60
C TYR A 137 -68.27 -24.02 -13.86
N SER A 138 -69.25 -24.38 -13.02
CA SER A 138 -69.90 -25.70 -13.05
C SER A 138 -71.23 -25.74 -13.82
N ARG A 139 -71.59 -24.71 -14.60
CA ARG A 139 -72.90 -24.61 -15.29
C ARG A 139 -72.83 -24.01 -16.70
N LEU A 140 -71.86 -24.42 -17.50
CA LEU A 140 -72.01 -24.34 -18.95
C LEU A 140 -72.97 -25.47 -19.37
N GLY A 141 -74.26 -25.14 -19.44
CA GLY A 141 -75.35 -26.06 -19.78
C GLY A 141 -75.42 -26.42 -21.26
N ASP A 142 -75.60 -27.73 -21.48
CA ASP A 142 -76.65 -28.38 -22.28
C ASP A 142 -77.02 -27.79 -23.64
N LYS A 143 -76.69 -28.50 -24.73
CA LYS A 143 -77.63 -28.97 -25.79
C LYS A 143 -76.98 -30.09 -26.64
N TRP A 144 -77.32 -31.36 -26.44
CA TRP A 144 -77.32 -32.33 -27.55
C TRP A 144 -78.40 -33.41 -27.38
N ALA A 145 -78.93 -33.82 -28.52
CA ALA A 145 -80.28 -34.33 -28.69
C ALA A 145 -80.46 -35.79 -28.26
N ARG A 146 -81.66 -36.07 -27.75
CA ARG A 146 -82.19 -37.40 -27.47
C ARG A 146 -82.73 -38.00 -28.77
N ASN A 147 -82.34 -39.22 -29.13
CA ASN A 147 -83.12 -40.03 -30.06
C ASN A 147 -82.99 -41.54 -29.76
N LYS A 148 -84.20 -42.09 -29.56
CA LYS A 148 -84.71 -43.47 -29.53
C LYS A 148 -84.05 -44.52 -28.63
#